data_AF-A0A5S4GPS8-F1
#
_entry.id   AF-A0A5S4GPS8-F1
#
_cell.length_a   1.000
_cell.length_b   1.000
_cell.length_c   1.000
_cell.angle_alpha   90.00
_cell.angle_beta   90.00
_cell.angle_gamma   90.00
#
_symmetry.space_group_name_H-M   'P 1'
#
loop_
_entity.id
_entity.type
_entity.pdbx_description
1 polymer ?
#
loop_
_entity_poly.entity_id
_entity_poly.type
_entity_poly.pdbx_seq_one_letter_code
_entity_poly.pdbx_strand_id
1 'polypeptide(L)'
;MPPAEGTVRDLIEAALRDTDPDGPLRWHVISLLRQRGDLESFIEARRLCAADTVAERLLGVDIMGMLRPFVDRTLPVLRYLAASEDDAMVLYSVLIAFGHLGDPRSLPSVLDLAVHDDARVRYGAAYALQHVLGEPPDRAGLDMLRTLAADSDADVAGWASLGVALRSAL
;
A
#
# COMPACT_ATOMS: atom_id res chain seq x y z
N MET A 1 -0.78 21.88 13.46
CA MET A 1 -0.48 20.44 13.34
C MET A 1 -0.67 19.81 14.72
N PRO A 2 -1.29 18.63 14.83
CA PRO A 2 -1.52 17.97 16.11
C PRO A 2 -0.19 17.64 16.79
N PRO A 3 -0.10 17.74 18.13
CA PRO A 3 1.12 17.42 18.85
C PRO A 3 1.37 15.91 18.84
N ALA A 4 2.65 15.50 18.88
CA ALA A 4 3.07 14.11 18.90
C ALA A 4 2.60 13.32 20.15
N GLU A 5 2.07 14.00 21.16
CA GLU A 5 1.65 13.45 22.46
C GLU A 5 0.15 13.08 22.53
N GLY A 6 -0.64 13.35 21.49
CA GLY A 6 -2.07 12.98 21.45
C GLY A 6 -2.31 11.47 21.48
N THR A 7 -3.48 10.99 21.89
CA THR A 7 -3.76 9.54 21.82
C THR A 7 -3.77 9.05 20.37
N VAL A 8 -3.60 7.75 20.12
CA VAL A 8 -3.69 7.20 18.75
C VAL A 8 -5.03 7.57 18.11
N ARG A 9 -6.11 7.54 18.91
CA ARG A 9 -7.45 7.94 18.48
C ARG A 9 -7.52 9.41 18.07
N ASP A 10 -6.98 10.33 18.88
CA ASP A 10 -7.01 11.76 18.56
C ASP A 10 -6.26 12.06 17.24
N LEU A 11 -5.14 11.39 17.03
CA LEU A 11 -4.35 11.49 15.80
C LEU A 11 -5.15 10.99 14.59
N ILE A 12 -5.79 9.83 14.70
CA ILE A 12 -6.64 9.27 13.63
C ILE A 12 -7.81 10.19 13.31
N GLU A 13 -8.51 10.70 14.33
CA GLU A 13 -9.60 11.65 14.11
C GLU A 13 -9.11 12.94 13.44
N ALA A 14 -7.91 13.42 13.78
CA ALA A 14 -7.31 14.56 13.11
C ALA A 14 -7.01 14.28 11.63
N ALA A 15 -6.50 13.09 11.31
CA ALA A 15 -6.25 12.68 9.93
C ALA A 15 -7.55 12.53 9.12
N LEU A 16 -8.62 11.99 9.71
CA LEU A 16 -9.91 11.81 9.04
C LEU A 16 -10.65 13.12 8.77
N ARG A 17 -10.31 14.21 9.47
CA ARG A 17 -10.85 15.56 9.19
C ARG A 17 -10.20 16.19 7.95
N ASP A 18 -9.04 15.69 7.51
CA ASP A 18 -8.41 16.08 6.26
C ASP A 18 -9.03 15.25 5.12
N THR A 19 -9.85 15.88 4.29
CA THR A 19 -10.55 15.19 3.20
C THR A 19 -9.65 14.88 2.01
N ASP A 20 -8.45 15.47 1.97
CA ASP A 20 -7.44 15.18 0.97
C ASP A 20 -6.60 13.95 1.41
N PRO A 21 -6.67 12.81 0.69
CA PRO A 21 -5.83 11.65 0.98
C PRO A 21 -4.32 11.95 0.90
N ASP A 22 -3.94 12.95 0.12
CA ASP A 22 -2.56 13.43 -0.01
C ASP A 22 -2.26 14.66 0.86
N GLY A 23 -3.21 15.03 1.72
CA GLY A 23 -3.15 16.19 2.58
C GLY A 23 -1.97 16.15 3.56
N PRO A 24 -1.29 17.28 3.81
CA PRO A 24 -0.09 17.32 4.65
C PRO A 24 -0.37 16.96 6.11
N LEU A 25 -1.60 17.19 6.61
CA LEU A 25 -1.99 16.82 7.97
C LEU A 25 -2.11 15.30 8.10
N ARG A 26 -2.75 14.66 7.12
CA ARG A 26 -2.88 13.20 7.08
C ARG A 26 -1.51 12.50 7.07
N TRP A 27 -0.61 12.93 6.18
CA TRP A 27 0.75 12.37 6.11
C TRP A 27 1.59 12.65 7.35
N HIS A 28 1.39 13.79 8.01
CA HIS A 28 2.00 14.07 9.30
C HIS A 28 1.53 13.08 10.37
N VAL A 29 0.23 12.81 10.46
CA VAL A 29 -0.32 11.83 11.41
C VAL A 29 0.22 10.42 11.14
N ILE A 30 0.20 9.96 9.88
CA ILE A 30 0.76 8.65 9.50
C ILE A 30 2.23 8.56 9.93
N SER A 31 2.99 9.64 9.76
CA SER A 31 4.40 9.71 10.19
C SER A 31 4.56 9.61 11.71
N LEU A 32 3.68 10.23 12.50
CA LEU A 32 3.69 10.12 13.96
C LEU A 32 3.37 8.69 14.42
N LEU A 33 2.33 8.07 13.85
CA LEU A 33 1.93 6.70 14.19
C LEU A 33 3.00 5.68 13.80
N ARG A 34 3.66 5.89 12.65
CA ARG A 34 4.84 5.12 12.26
C ARG A 34 5.98 5.23 13.27
N GLN A 35 6.28 6.44 13.74
CA GLN A 35 7.36 6.68 14.71
C GLN A 35 7.07 6.02 16.06
N ARG A 36 5.80 6.00 16.48
CA ARG A 36 5.37 5.24 17.66
C ARG A 36 5.57 3.75 17.48
N GLY A 37 5.14 3.21 16.33
CA GLY A 37 5.34 1.81 15.99
C GLY A 37 4.81 0.84 17.06
N ASP A 38 3.73 1.21 17.73
CA ASP A 38 3.17 0.49 18.87
C ASP A 38 1.96 -0.37 18.51
N LEU A 39 1.57 -1.24 19.45
CA LEU A 39 0.45 -2.17 19.27
C LEU A 39 -0.90 -1.42 19.13
N GLU A 40 -1.05 -0.28 19.79
CA GLU A 40 -2.28 0.53 19.72
C GLU A 40 -2.47 1.08 18.30
N SER A 41 -1.43 1.63 17.69
CA SER A 41 -1.42 2.10 16.30
C SER A 41 -1.81 0.98 15.33
N PHE A 42 -1.28 -0.22 15.54
CA PHE A 42 -1.67 -1.40 14.74
C PHE A 42 -3.15 -1.77 14.92
N ILE A 43 -3.64 -1.81 16.15
CA ILE A 43 -5.03 -2.20 16.45
C ILE A 43 -6.01 -1.21 15.81
N GLU A 44 -5.76 0.09 15.95
CA GLU A 44 -6.63 1.10 15.37
C GLU A 44 -6.55 1.14 13.84
N ALA A 45 -5.36 0.99 13.24
CA ALA A 45 -5.24 0.83 11.79
C ALA A 45 -6.04 -0.37 11.27
N ARG A 46 -6.00 -1.50 11.99
CA ARG A 46 -6.80 -2.70 11.66
C ARG A 46 -8.30 -2.44 11.77
N ARG A 47 -8.74 -1.68 12.77
CA ARG A 47 -10.14 -1.28 12.91
C ARG A 47 -10.58 -0.45 11.71
N LEU A 48 -9.76 0.52 11.29
CA LEU A 48 -10.03 1.37 10.12
C LEU A 48 -10.13 0.59 8.81
N CYS A 49 -9.27 -0.41 8.59
CA CYS A 49 -9.35 -1.31 7.43
C CYS A 49 -10.69 -2.06 7.32
N ALA A 50 -11.41 -2.24 8.44
CA ALA A 50 -12.71 -2.90 8.48
C ALA A 50 -13.89 -1.92 8.58
N ALA A 51 -13.65 -0.62 8.40
CA ALA A 51 -14.68 0.41 8.52
C ALA A 51 -15.52 0.56 7.25
N ASP A 52 -16.71 1.15 7.40
CA ASP A 52 -17.69 1.28 6.32
C ASP A 52 -17.28 2.33 5.28
N THR A 53 -16.52 3.35 5.68
CA THR A 53 -16.15 4.44 4.79
C THR A 53 -14.83 4.19 4.06
N VAL A 54 -14.78 4.58 2.79
CA VAL A 54 -13.55 4.53 1.96
C VAL A 54 -12.42 5.32 2.61
N ALA A 55 -12.73 6.50 3.18
CA ALA A 55 -11.73 7.36 3.82
C ALA A 55 -11.05 6.68 5.02
N GLU A 56 -11.81 5.95 5.85
CA GLU A 56 -11.27 5.17 6.95
C GLU A 56 -10.43 4.01 6.45
N ARG A 57 -10.92 3.23 5.47
CA ARG A 57 -10.17 2.08 4.94
C ARG A 57 -8.85 2.53 4.32
N LEU A 58 -8.86 3.61 3.53
CA LEU A 58 -7.64 4.23 2.99
C LEU A 58 -6.66 4.57 4.11
N LEU A 59 -7.10 5.28 5.15
CA LEU A 59 -6.21 5.69 6.24
C LEU A 59 -5.65 4.48 6.98
N GLY A 60 -6.47 3.45 7.22
CA GLY A 60 -6.04 2.20 7.84
C GLY A 60 -4.92 1.52 7.04
N VAL A 61 -5.08 1.43 5.72
CA VAL A 61 -4.10 0.83 4.80
C VAL A 61 -2.81 1.65 4.78
N ASP A 62 -2.90 2.98 4.66
CA ASP A 62 -1.73 3.86 4.63
C ASP A 62 -0.90 3.74 5.93
N ILE A 63 -1.57 3.71 7.09
CA ILE A 63 -0.91 3.48 8.38
C ILE A 63 -0.24 2.10 8.39
N MET A 64 -0.96 1.06 7.97
CA MET A 64 -0.46 -0.31 7.96
C MET A 64 0.80 -0.49 7.11
N GLY A 65 0.85 0.12 5.93
CA GLY A 65 2.01 0.07 5.03
C GLY A 65 3.29 0.63 5.66
N MET A 66 3.17 1.46 6.70
CA MET A 66 4.28 2.08 7.39
C MET A 66 4.70 1.35 8.68
N LEU A 67 3.92 0.39 9.17
CA LEU A 67 4.16 -0.35 10.42
C LEU A 67 5.03 -1.61 10.22
N ARG A 68 6.29 -1.43 9.84
CA ARG A 68 7.25 -2.52 9.60
C ARG A 68 7.38 -3.55 10.74
N PRO A 69 7.39 -3.18 12.05
CA PRO A 69 7.44 -4.16 13.14
C PRO A 69 6.25 -5.13 13.19
N PHE A 70 5.16 -4.83 12.48
CA PHE A 70 3.93 -5.61 12.46
C PHE A 70 3.67 -6.32 11.11
N VAL A 71 4.65 -6.41 10.21
CA VAL A 71 4.51 -7.05 8.88
C VAL A 71 3.72 -8.37 8.94
N ASP A 72 4.05 -9.29 9.85
CA ASP A 72 3.36 -10.58 9.99
C ASP A 72 1.87 -10.46 10.32
N ARG A 73 1.48 -9.40 11.04
CA ARG A 73 0.08 -9.14 11.39
C ARG A 73 -0.63 -8.27 10.36
N THR A 74 0.10 -7.40 9.67
CA THR A 74 -0.41 -6.50 8.63
C THR A 74 -0.72 -7.26 7.35
N LEU A 75 0.16 -8.17 6.91
CA LEU A 75 0.01 -8.85 5.62
C LEU A 75 -1.32 -9.61 5.46
N PRO A 76 -1.82 -10.38 6.43
CA PRO A 76 -3.13 -11.02 6.30
C PRO A 76 -4.28 -10.03 6.09
N VAL A 77 -4.21 -8.84 6.70
CA VAL A 77 -5.25 -7.81 6.56
C VAL A 77 -5.20 -7.18 5.17
N LEU A 78 -4.00 -6.79 4.71
CA LEU A 78 -3.84 -6.22 3.37
C LEU A 78 -4.20 -7.22 2.26
N ARG A 79 -3.86 -8.51 2.43
CA ARG A 79 -4.28 -9.56 1.47
C ARG A 79 -5.78 -9.80 1.47
N TYR A 80 -6.44 -9.67 2.62
CA TYR A 80 -7.90 -9.74 2.67
C TYR A 80 -8.51 -8.58 1.86
N LEU A 81 -8.08 -7.34 2.10
CA LEU A 81 -8.54 -6.18 1.34
C LEU A 81 -8.24 -6.32 -0.16
N ALA A 82 -7.05 -6.76 -0.53
CA ALA A 82 -6.70 -6.99 -1.94
C ALA A 82 -7.66 -7.94 -2.67
N ALA A 83 -8.31 -8.86 -1.95
CA ALA A 83 -9.21 -9.86 -2.51
C ALA A 83 -10.70 -9.50 -2.38
N SER A 84 -11.07 -8.54 -1.53
CA SER A 84 -12.47 -8.25 -1.20
C SER A 84 -12.90 -6.80 -1.38
N GLU A 85 -11.97 -5.90 -1.67
CA GLU A 85 -12.24 -4.48 -1.87
C GLU A 85 -12.55 -4.19 -3.33
N ASP A 86 -13.53 -3.30 -3.56
CA ASP A 86 -13.95 -2.87 -4.89
C ASP A 86 -13.46 -1.45 -5.21
N ASP A 87 -13.17 -0.64 -4.19
CA ASP A 87 -12.71 0.74 -4.38
C ASP A 87 -11.27 0.77 -4.91
N ALA A 88 -11.10 1.27 -6.13
CA ALA A 88 -9.81 1.33 -6.83
C ALA A 88 -8.76 2.16 -6.07
N MET A 89 -9.15 3.18 -5.30
CA MET A 89 -8.20 3.98 -4.53
C MET A 89 -7.71 3.19 -3.32
N VAL A 90 -8.58 2.42 -2.67
CA VAL A 90 -8.18 1.52 -1.57
C VAL A 90 -7.27 0.43 -2.09
N LEU A 91 -7.59 -0.20 -3.22
CA LEU A 91 -6.72 -1.20 -3.85
C LEU A 91 -5.36 -0.62 -4.25
N TYR A 92 -5.32 0.59 -4.80
CA TYR A 92 -4.09 1.33 -5.05
C TYR A 92 -3.27 1.50 -3.76
N SER A 93 -3.88 2.00 -2.67
CA SER A 93 -3.20 2.17 -1.38
C SER A 93 -2.70 0.82 -0.81
N VAL A 94 -3.45 -0.28 -0.99
CA VAL A 94 -3.03 -1.63 -0.58
C VAL A 94 -1.76 -2.06 -1.32
N LEU A 95 -1.68 -1.78 -2.61
CA LEU A 95 -0.50 -2.08 -3.42
C LEU A 95 0.71 -1.22 -3.02
N ILE A 96 0.51 0.07 -2.76
CA ILE A 96 1.55 0.94 -2.20
C ILE A 96 2.05 0.40 -0.85
N ALA A 97 1.14 0.00 0.03
CA ALA A 97 1.46 -0.61 1.31
C ALA A 97 2.27 -1.91 1.14
N PHE A 98 1.90 -2.80 0.22
CA PHE A 98 2.71 -4.00 -0.09
C PHE A 98 4.13 -3.64 -0.53
N GLY A 99 4.29 -2.65 -1.41
CA GLY A 99 5.60 -2.17 -1.86
C GLY A 99 6.44 -1.62 -0.70
N HIS A 100 5.84 -0.83 0.19
CA HIS A 100 6.52 -0.30 1.38
C HIS A 100 6.95 -1.38 2.37
N LEU A 101 6.15 -2.42 2.57
CA LEU A 101 6.51 -3.55 3.42
C LEU A 101 7.58 -4.42 2.76
N GLY A 102 7.57 -4.55 1.44
CA GLY A 102 8.58 -5.27 0.65
C GLY A 102 8.64 -6.77 0.94
N ASP A 103 7.54 -7.35 1.45
CA ASP A 103 7.49 -8.76 1.81
C ASP A 103 7.01 -9.62 0.63
N PRO A 104 7.82 -10.58 0.15
CA PRO A 104 7.46 -11.41 -1.00
C PRO A 104 6.17 -12.24 -0.84
N ARG A 105 5.68 -12.46 0.39
CA ARG A 105 4.40 -13.14 0.65
C ARG A 105 3.19 -12.34 0.13
N SER A 106 3.38 -11.09 -0.30
CA SER A 106 2.35 -10.27 -0.94
C SER A 106 2.27 -10.47 -2.47
N LEU A 107 3.28 -11.07 -3.09
CA LEU A 107 3.38 -11.19 -4.54
C LEU A 107 2.12 -11.78 -5.21
N PRO A 108 1.47 -12.84 -4.68
CA PRO A 108 0.24 -13.36 -5.30
C PRO A 108 -0.87 -12.31 -5.40
N SER A 109 -1.12 -11.55 -4.33
CA SER A 109 -2.13 -10.48 -4.33
C SER A 109 -1.76 -9.33 -5.29
N VAL A 110 -0.47 -9.03 -5.43
CA VAL A 110 0.00 -8.01 -6.39
C VAL A 110 -0.22 -8.48 -7.83
N LEU A 111 0.04 -9.76 -8.12
CA LEU A 111 -0.19 -10.34 -9.45
C LEU A 111 -1.67 -10.35 -9.82
N ASP A 112 -2.55 -10.70 -8.87
CA ASP A 112 -4.00 -10.72 -9.09
C ASP A 112 -4.53 -9.32 -9.46
N LEU A 113 -4.03 -8.27 -8.81
CA LEU A 113 -4.43 -6.88 -9.07
C LEU A 113 -3.71 -6.23 -10.26
N ALA A 114 -2.62 -6.81 -10.76
CA ALA A 114 -1.86 -6.25 -11.89
C ALA A 114 -2.65 -6.23 -13.21
N VAL A 115 -3.71 -7.03 -13.31
CA VAL A 115 -4.59 -7.10 -14.50
C VAL A 115 -5.91 -6.34 -14.33
N HIS A 116 -6.01 -5.49 -13.30
CA HIS A 116 -7.23 -4.75 -12.99
C HIS A 116 -7.58 -3.72 -14.08
N ASP A 117 -8.87 -3.49 -14.33
CA ASP A 117 -9.35 -2.58 -15.38
C ASP A 117 -8.95 -1.11 -15.12
N ASP A 118 -8.92 -0.70 -13.86
CA ASP A 118 -8.48 0.63 -13.44
C ASP A 118 -6.95 0.79 -13.48
N ALA A 119 -6.47 1.77 -14.26
CA ALA A 119 -5.04 2.03 -14.43
C ALA A 119 -4.33 2.43 -13.13
N ARG A 120 -5.02 3.03 -12.16
CA ARG A 120 -4.42 3.37 -10.85
C ARG A 120 -4.04 2.12 -10.07
N VAL A 121 -4.87 1.09 -10.13
CA VAL A 121 -4.58 -0.21 -9.50
C VAL A 121 -3.39 -0.86 -10.21
N ARG A 122 -3.37 -0.87 -11.55
CA ARG A 122 -2.21 -1.41 -12.30
C ARG A 122 -0.92 -0.64 -12.04
N TYR A 123 -0.99 0.67 -11.89
CA TYR A 123 0.13 1.50 -11.47
C TYR A 123 0.64 1.08 -10.09
N GLY A 124 -0.26 0.90 -9.12
CA GLY A 124 0.08 0.40 -7.79
C GLY A 124 0.77 -0.96 -7.87
N ALA A 125 0.32 -1.84 -8.76
CA ALA A 125 0.92 -3.16 -8.96
C ALA A 125 2.32 -3.05 -9.57
N ALA A 126 2.52 -2.18 -10.56
CA ALA A 126 3.85 -1.88 -11.10
C ALA A 126 4.80 -1.37 -10.00
N TYR A 127 4.31 -0.48 -9.13
CA TYR A 127 5.07 -0.02 -7.97
C TYR A 127 5.40 -1.16 -7.00
N ALA A 128 4.43 -1.98 -6.61
CA ALA A 128 4.60 -3.03 -5.63
C ALA A 128 5.53 -4.14 -6.11
N LEU A 129 5.36 -4.59 -7.37
CA LEU A 129 6.11 -5.69 -7.96
C LEU A 129 7.61 -5.49 -7.80
N GLN A 130 8.16 -4.31 -8.09
CA GLN A 130 9.60 -4.08 -7.98
C GLN A 130 10.16 -4.29 -6.55
N HIS A 131 9.32 -4.32 -5.52
CA HIS A 131 9.71 -4.49 -4.11
C HIS A 131 9.46 -5.89 -3.56
N VAL A 132 8.61 -6.70 -4.22
CA VAL A 132 8.08 -7.96 -3.65
C VAL A 132 8.45 -9.21 -4.46
N LEU A 133 9.34 -9.10 -5.46
CA LEU A 133 9.81 -10.26 -6.23
C LEU A 133 10.58 -11.29 -5.40
N GLY A 134 11.11 -10.89 -4.25
CA GLY A 134 12.04 -11.72 -3.48
C GLY A 134 13.45 -11.76 -4.07
N GLU A 135 14.30 -12.57 -3.44
CA GLU A 135 15.68 -12.80 -3.86
C GLU A 135 15.97 -14.32 -3.83
N PRO A 136 16.14 -15.00 -4.98
CA PRO A 136 16.12 -14.43 -6.33
C PRO A 136 14.73 -13.93 -6.77
N PRO A 137 14.64 -13.01 -7.74
CA PRO A 137 13.37 -12.50 -8.24
C PRO A 137 12.45 -13.58 -8.79
N ASP A 138 11.18 -13.54 -8.39
CA ASP A 138 10.13 -14.42 -8.93
C ASP A 138 9.89 -14.18 -10.42
N ARG A 139 9.79 -15.28 -11.17
CA ARG A 139 9.66 -15.25 -12.63
C ARG A 139 8.31 -14.67 -13.08
N ALA A 140 7.21 -15.05 -12.43
CA ALA A 140 5.89 -14.56 -12.78
C ALA A 140 5.77 -13.05 -12.51
N GLY A 141 6.36 -12.59 -11.39
CA GLY A 141 6.47 -11.16 -11.10
C GLY A 141 7.27 -10.37 -12.14
N LEU A 142 8.41 -10.92 -12.62
CA LEU A 142 9.18 -10.30 -13.70
C LEU A 142 8.42 -10.26 -15.02
N ASP A 143 7.72 -11.34 -15.37
CA ASP A 143 6.92 -11.40 -16.60
C ASP A 143 5.73 -10.43 -16.55
N MET A 144 5.12 -10.26 -15.37
CA MET A 144 4.08 -9.25 -15.16
C MET A 144 4.63 -7.82 -15.27
N LEU A 145 5.79 -7.52 -14.69
CA LEU A 145 6.45 -6.21 -14.87
C LEU A 145 6.72 -5.91 -16.36
N ARG A 146 7.16 -6.89 -17.15
CA ARG A 146 7.35 -6.71 -18.59
C ARG A 146 6.04 -6.45 -19.33
N THR A 147 4.96 -7.12 -18.91
CA THR A 147 3.61 -6.90 -19.45
C THR A 147 3.15 -5.47 -19.17
N LEU A 148 3.27 -5.02 -17.91
CA LEU A 148 2.90 -3.66 -17.51
C LEU A 148 3.78 -2.59 -18.16
N ALA A 149 5.03 -2.89 -18.52
CA ALA A 149 5.88 -1.96 -19.27
C ALA A 149 5.36 -1.65 -20.69
N ALA A 150 4.42 -2.47 -21.19
CA ALA A 150 3.70 -2.25 -22.45
C ALA A 150 2.24 -1.82 -22.23
N ASP A 151 1.87 -1.37 -21.01
CA ASP A 151 0.51 -0.90 -20.71
C ASP A 151 0.13 0.29 -21.60
N SER A 152 -1.17 0.39 -21.90
CA SER A 152 -1.74 1.52 -22.63
C SER A 152 -1.66 2.84 -21.85
N ASP A 153 -1.64 2.76 -20.52
CA ASP A 153 -1.46 3.91 -19.65
C ASP A 153 0.03 4.22 -19.49
N ALA A 154 0.41 5.47 -19.80
CA ALA A 154 1.81 5.87 -19.84
C ALA A 154 2.49 5.88 -18.46
N ASP A 155 1.74 6.16 -17.40
CA ASP A 155 2.29 6.17 -16.04
C ASP A 155 2.54 4.74 -15.56
N VAL A 156 1.62 3.81 -15.86
CA VAL A 156 1.81 2.37 -15.60
C VAL A 156 3.04 1.85 -16.35
N ALA A 157 3.11 2.13 -17.66
CA ALA A 157 4.21 1.69 -18.52
C ALA A 157 5.57 2.27 -18.07
N GLY A 158 5.59 3.56 -17.69
CA GLY A 158 6.78 4.24 -17.19
C GLY A 158 7.34 3.61 -15.92
N TRP A 159 6.48 3.39 -14.91
CA TRP A 159 6.90 2.77 -13.65
C TRP A 159 7.33 1.31 -13.80
N ALA A 160 6.60 0.54 -14.59
CA ALA A 160 6.96 -0.85 -14.86
C ALA A 160 8.30 -0.95 -15.61
N SER A 161 8.55 -0.06 -16.57
CA SER A 161 9.83 0.02 -17.31
C SER A 161 11.01 0.31 -16.39
N LEU A 162 10.84 1.21 -15.41
CA LEU A 162 11.85 1.45 -14.38
C LEU A 162 12.13 0.18 -13.56
N GLY A 163 11.08 -0.55 -13.16
CA GLY A 163 11.20 -1.82 -12.44
C GLY A 163 11.97 -2.88 -13.25
N VAL A 164 11.68 -3.02 -14.54
CA VAL A 164 12.41 -3.94 -15.44
C VAL A 164 13.89 -3.58 -15.52
N ALA A 165 14.22 -2.30 -15.65
CA ALA A 165 15.61 -1.83 -15.73
C ALA A 165 16.39 -2.12 -14.43
N LEU A 166 15.79 -1.83 -13.27
CA LEU A 166 16.41 -2.09 -11.95
C LEU A 166 16.66 -3.57 -11.70
N ARG A 167 15.81 -4.46 -12.24
CA ARG A 167 15.92 -5.92 -12.06
C ARG A 167 16.75 -6.63 -13.13
N SER A 168 17.12 -5.92 -14.20
CA SER A 168 18.04 -6.43 -15.24
C SER A 168 19.50 -6.01 -15.00
N ALA A 169 19.74 -5.11 -14.04
CA ALA A 169 21.07 -4.59 -13.70
C ALA A 169 21.76 -5.34 -12.55
N LEU A 170 21.12 -6.39 -12.01
CA LEU A 170 21.60 -7.26 -10.94
C LEU A 170 21.91 -8.65 -11.51
#